data_AF-A0A843W716-F1
#
_entry.id   AF-A0A843W716-F1
#
_cell.length_a   1.000
_cell.length_b   1.000
_cell.length_c   1.000
_cell.angle_alpha   90.00
_cell.angle_beta   90.00
_cell.angle_gamma   90.00
#
_symmetry.space_group_name_H-M   'P 1'
#
loop_
_entity.id
_entity.type
_entity.pdbx_description
1 polymer ?
#
loop_
_entity_poly.entity_id
_entity_poly.type
_entity_poly.pdbx_seq_one_letter_code
_entity_poly.pdbx_strand_id
1 'polypeptide(L)'
;MLPHRANVDVKLAGYDVPKGSNMLVNVWAIARNPAVWKDPLEFRPERFEDEDVDMKGHDFRLLPFGAGRRVCPGAQLGINMVQSMLGHLFHQFRLIPNISI
;
A
#
# COMPACT_ATOMS: atom_id res chain seq x y z
N MET A 1 -4.10 -3.40 6.05
CA MET A 1 -3.12 -3.30 7.14
C MET A 1 -3.70 -3.96 8.38
N LEU A 2 -2.89 -4.70 9.15
CA LEU A 2 -3.37 -5.41 10.34
C LEU A 2 -3.66 -4.42 11.48
N PRO A 3 -4.61 -4.71 12.39
CA PRO A 3 -4.82 -3.89 13.57
C PRO A 3 -3.56 -3.78 14.43
N HIS A 4 -3.28 -2.57 14.90
CA HIS A 4 -2.28 -2.30 15.93
C HIS A 4 -2.98 -2.09 17.27
N ARG A 5 -2.20 -2.09 18.35
CA ARG A 5 -2.70 -1.83 19.71
C ARG A 5 -1.83 -0.81 20.41
N ALA A 6 -2.46 0.17 21.06
CA ALA A 6 -1.75 1.12 21.91
C ALA A 6 -1.19 0.38 23.15
N ASN A 7 0.13 0.42 23.34
CA ASN A 7 0.77 -0.27 24.48
C ASN A 7 0.84 0.59 25.75
N VAL A 8 0.62 1.90 25.60
CA VAL A 8 0.59 2.92 26.66
C VAL A 8 -0.48 3.95 26.33
N ASP A 9 -0.90 4.73 27.34
CA ASP A 9 -1.69 5.93 27.09
C ASP A 9 -0.82 6.92 26.29
N VAL A 10 -1.37 7.44 25.20
CA VAL A 10 -0.63 8.33 24.29
C VAL A 10 -1.54 9.44 23.75
N LYS A 11 -0.98 10.63 23.57
CA LYS A 11 -1.66 11.72 22.89
C LYS A 11 -1.32 11.71 21.40
N LEU A 12 -2.32 11.53 20.54
CA LEU A 12 -2.15 11.48 19.09
C LEU A 12 -2.97 12.59 18.44
N ALA A 13 -2.32 13.51 17.71
CA ALA A 13 -2.97 14.66 17.06
C ALA A 13 -3.88 15.47 18.01
N GLY A 14 -3.51 15.56 19.30
CA GLY A 14 -4.28 16.26 20.33
C GLY A 14 -5.34 15.41 21.04
N TYR A 15 -5.61 14.19 20.59
CA TYR A 15 -6.56 13.27 21.21
C TYR A 15 -5.88 12.31 22.18
N ASP A 16 -6.52 12.02 23.31
CA ASP A 16 -6.06 10.99 24.24
C ASP A 16 -6.46 9.60 23.73
N VAL A 17 -5.47 8.74 23.50
CA VAL A 17 -5.65 7.35 23.07
C VAL A 17 -5.23 6.44 24.24
N PRO A 18 -6.20 5.82 24.95
CA PRO A 18 -5.90 4.95 26.06
C PRO A 18 -5.12 3.70 25.66
N LYS A 19 -4.30 3.20 26.58
CA LYS A 19 -3.66 1.88 26.49
C LYS A 19 -4.71 0.81 26.20
N GLY A 20 -4.37 -0.09 25.27
CA GLY A 20 -5.22 -1.19 24.87
C GLY A 20 -6.19 -0.87 23.74
N SER A 21 -6.30 0.39 23.31
CA SER A 21 -7.07 0.81 22.14
C SER A 21 -6.62 0.08 20.86
N ASN A 22 -7.59 -0.38 20.07
CA ASN A 22 -7.33 -0.92 18.74
C ASN A 22 -7.13 0.23 17.75
N MET A 23 -6.06 0.16 16.96
CA MET A 23 -5.67 1.17 15.99
C MET A 23 -5.69 0.57 14.59
N LEU A 24 -6.50 1.14 13.70
CA LEU A 24 -6.61 0.72 12.31
C LEU A 24 -6.13 1.86 11.41
N VAL A 25 -5.13 1.57 10.57
CA VAL A 25 -4.69 2.51 9.53
C VAL A 25 -5.47 2.22 8.26
N ASN A 26 -6.28 3.19 7.83
CA ASN A 26 -7.08 3.07 6.62
C ASN A 26 -6.24 3.33 5.36
N VAL A 27 -5.40 2.36 5.00
CA VAL A 27 -4.52 2.43 3.83
C VAL A 27 -5.29 2.58 2.51
N TRP A 28 -6.53 2.09 2.44
CA TRP A 28 -7.38 2.24 1.25
C TRP A 28 -7.76 3.70 1.02
N ALA A 29 -8.15 4.41 2.08
CA ALA A 29 -8.49 5.84 2.01
C ALA A 29 -7.25 6.69 1.71
N ILE A 30 -6.10 6.38 2.32
CA ILE A 30 -4.83 7.07 2.06
C ILE A 30 -4.45 6.98 0.58
N ALA A 31 -4.46 5.77 0.01
CA ALA A 31 -4.09 5.54 -1.39
C ALA A 31 -5.08 6.13 -2.40
N ARG A 32 -6.24 6.62 -1.95
CA ARG A 32 -7.29 7.23 -2.79
C ARG A 32 -7.60 8.68 -2.45
N ASN A 33 -6.79 9.31 -1.60
CA ASN A 33 -7.04 10.67 -1.17
C ASN A 33 -6.71 11.67 -2.30
N PRO A 34 -7.69 12.43 -2.83
CA PRO A 34 -7.46 13.40 -3.90
C PRO A 34 -6.59 14.59 -3.49
N ALA A 35 -6.41 14.85 -2.20
CA ALA A 35 -5.48 15.87 -1.71
C ALA A 35 -4.01 15.42 -1.76
N VAL A 36 -3.76 14.12 -1.95
CA VAL A 36 -2.42 13.52 -1.99
C VAL A 36 -2.09 13.00 -3.38
N TRP A 37 -3.07 12.39 -4.04
CA TRP A 37 -2.92 11.72 -5.33
C TRP A 37 -3.75 12.42 -6.39
N LYS A 38 -3.11 12.80 -7.50
CA LYS A 38 -3.82 13.20 -8.72
C LYS A 38 -4.56 11.99 -9.30
N ASP A 39 -5.81 12.21 -9.75
CA ASP A 39 -6.68 11.20 -10.36
C ASP A 39 -6.65 9.85 -9.59
N PRO A 40 -7.02 9.83 -8.29
CA PRO A 40 -6.72 8.70 -7.38
C PRO A 40 -7.50 7.42 -7.67
N LEU A 41 -8.55 7.51 -8.48
CA LEU A 41 -9.40 6.38 -8.87
C LEU A 41 -8.99 5.79 -10.22
N GLU A 42 -8.12 6.46 -10.96
CA GLU A 42 -7.60 5.99 -12.25
C GLU A 42 -6.44 5.01 -12.04
N PHE A 43 -6.49 3.88 -12.75
CA PHE A 43 -5.34 2.98 -12.84
C PHE A 43 -4.29 3.59 -13.78
N ARG A 44 -3.36 4.34 -13.19
CA ARG A 44 -2.28 5.05 -13.90
C ARG A 44 -0.91 4.66 -13.33
N PRO A 45 -0.26 3.59 -13.84
CA PRO A 45 1.06 3.15 -13.37
C PRO A 45 2.15 4.22 -13.51
N GLU A 46 2.05 5.09 -14.52
CA GLU A 46 3.03 6.14 -14.86
C GLU A 46 3.23 7.14 -13.72
N ARG A 47 2.28 7.24 -12.78
CA ARG A 47 2.43 8.09 -11.58
C ARG A 47 3.65 7.73 -10.74
N PHE A 48 4.09 6.47 -10.77
CA PHE A 48 5.26 6.00 -10.03
C PHE A 48 6.57 6.19 -10.80
N GLU A 49 6.49 6.62 -12.06
CA GLU A 49 7.62 7.12 -12.85
C GLU A 49 7.75 8.64 -12.70
N ASP A 50 6.61 9.34 -12.67
CA ASP A 50 6.54 10.80 -12.50
C ASP A 50 6.96 11.27 -11.08
N GLU A 51 6.67 10.47 -10.06
CA GLU A 51 6.91 10.78 -8.66
C GLU A 51 7.78 9.71 -7.99
N ASP A 52 8.78 10.14 -7.22
CA ASP A 52 9.55 9.23 -6.37
C ASP A 52 8.71 8.86 -5.12
N VAL A 53 8.07 7.69 -5.20
CA VAL A 53 7.21 7.14 -4.13
C VAL A 53 7.78 5.81 -3.68
N ASP A 54 8.16 5.72 -2.40
CA ASP A 54 8.62 4.48 -1.79
C ASP A 54 7.45 3.57 -1.37
N MET A 55 7.56 2.28 -1.68
CA MET A 55 6.62 1.23 -1.21
C MET A 55 7.12 0.43 0.00
N LYS A 56 8.33 0.73 0.50
CA LYS A 56 8.98 0.03 1.64
C LYS A 56 8.53 0.56 3.01
N GLY A 57 7.58 1.50 3.04
CA GLY A 57 6.97 2.01 4.26
C GLY A 57 7.62 3.28 4.82
N HIS A 58 8.45 3.98 4.05
CA HIS A 58 8.95 5.32 4.40
C HIS A 58 8.08 6.44 3.84
N ASP A 59 7.32 6.18 2.77
CA ASP A 59 6.35 7.13 2.22
C ASP A 59 4.93 6.75 2.68
N PHE A 60 4.32 7.59 3.52
CA PHE A 60 2.98 7.35 4.05
C PHE A 60 1.86 7.58 3.03
N ARG A 61 2.16 8.08 1.83
CA ARG A 61 1.19 8.16 0.73
C ARG A 61 0.84 6.77 0.18
N LEU A 62 1.75 5.80 0.33
CA LEU A 62 1.61 4.43 -0.20
C LEU A 62 2.11 3.37 0.81
N LEU A 63 1.18 2.63 1.44
CA LEU A 63 1.50 1.66 2.51
C LEU A 63 1.00 0.22 2.22
N PRO A 64 1.29 -0.39 1.06
CA PRO A 64 0.80 -1.72 0.69
C PRO A 64 1.28 -2.81 1.66
N PHE A 65 2.45 -2.61 2.27
CA PHE A 65 3.08 -3.55 3.21
C PHE A 65 3.10 -3.05 4.65
N GLY A 66 2.39 -1.95 4.95
CA GLY A 66 2.46 -1.25 6.22
C GLY A 66 3.78 -0.50 6.41
N ALA A 67 4.09 -0.12 7.66
CA ALA A 67 5.30 0.61 8.01
C ALA A 67 5.72 0.32 9.47
N GLY A 68 6.94 0.76 9.83
CA GLY A 68 7.46 0.69 11.18
C GLY A 68 7.70 -0.72 11.71
N ARG A 69 7.61 -0.90 13.03
CA ARG A 69 8.00 -2.14 13.75
C ARG A 69 7.29 -3.42 13.29
N ARG A 70 6.13 -3.30 12.65
CA ARG A 70 5.33 -4.44 12.15
C ARG A 70 5.12 -4.38 10.64
N VAL A 71 6.01 -3.71 9.91
CA VAL A 71 6.05 -3.77 8.44
C VAL A 71 6.15 -5.23 7.98
N CYS A 72 5.52 -5.55 6.84
CA CYS A 72 5.48 -6.91 6.32
C CYS A 72 6.91 -7.47 6.13
N PRO A 73 7.30 -8.55 6.84
CA PRO A 73 8.62 -9.14 6.68
C PRO A 73 8.79 -9.80 5.30
N GLY A 74 7.69 -10.14 4.63
CA GLY A 74 7.67 -10.74 3.29
C GLY A 74 7.55 -9.76 2.13
N ALA A 75 7.65 -8.44 2.37
CA ALA A 75 7.42 -7.43 1.33
C ALA A 75 8.29 -7.65 0.07
N GLN A 76 9.59 -7.84 0.25
CA GLN A 76 10.52 -8.07 -0.86
C GLN A 76 10.26 -9.39 -1.58
N LEU A 77 9.95 -10.46 -0.84
CA LEU A 77 9.56 -11.74 -1.46
C LEU A 77 8.30 -11.58 -2.31
N GLY A 78 7.26 -10.90 -1.79
CA GLY A 78 6.03 -10.63 -2.51
C GLY A 78 6.25 -9.85 -3.80
N ILE A 79 7.05 -8.78 -3.74
CA ILE A 79 7.42 -7.97 -4.91
C ILE A 79 8.12 -8.83 -5.96
N ASN A 80 9.15 -9.59 -5.55
CA ASN A 80 9.92 -10.43 -6.46
C ASN A 80 9.07 -11.53 -7.10
N MET A 81 8.15 -12.13 -6.34
CA MET A 81 7.24 -13.15 -6.87
C MET A 81 6.29 -12.56 -7.92
N VAL A 82 5.67 -11.41 -7.65
CA VAL A 82 4.76 -10.75 -8.61
C VAL A 82 5.52 -10.35 -9.88
N GLN A 83 6.69 -9.75 -9.73
CA GLN A 83 7.54 -9.38 -10.87
C GLN A 83 7.94 -10.60 -11.71
N SER A 84 8.37 -11.69 -11.06
CA SER A 84 8.74 -12.93 -11.74
C SER A 84 7.53 -13.54 -12.46
N MET A 85 6.36 -13.63 -11.81
CA MET A 85 5.16 -14.17 -12.42
C MET A 85 4.71 -13.37 -13.63
N LEU A 86 4.66 -12.04 -13.52
CA LEU A 86 4.29 -11.15 -14.63
C LEU A 86 5.32 -11.25 -15.77
N GLY A 87 6.61 -11.27 -15.46
CA GLY A 87 7.68 -11.45 -16.44
C GLY A 87 7.53 -12.75 -17.25
N HIS A 88 7.31 -13.87 -16.57
CA HIS A 88 7.07 -15.16 -17.24
C HIS A 88 5.78 -15.16 -18.06
N LEU A 89 4.69 -14.61 -17.50
CA LEU A 89 3.40 -14.55 -18.19
C LEU A 89 3.50 -13.73 -19.49
N PHE A 90 4.05 -12.53 -19.43
CA PHE A 90 4.14 -11.65 -20.60
C PHE A 90 5.20 -12.09 -21.61
N HIS A 91 6.23 -12.83 -21.19
CA HIS A 91 7.21 -13.40 -22.10
C HIS A 91 6.63 -14.58 -22.90
N GLN A 92 5.81 -15.42 -22.28
CA GLN A 92 5.34 -16.68 -22.89
C GLN A 92 3.92 -16.57 -23.49
N PHE A 93 3.11 -15.63 -23.02
CA PHE A 93 1.70 -15.53 -23.37
C PHE A 93 1.31 -14.10 -23.75
N ARG A 94 0.40 -14.01 -24.72
CA ARG A 94 -0.33 -12.78 -25.01
C ARG A 94 -1.70 -12.87 -24.34
N LEU A 95 -1.93 -12.02 -23.33
CA LEU A 95 -3.24 -11.90 -22.69
C LEU A 95 -4.16 -11.07 -23.57
N ILE A 96 -5.30 -11.64 -23.95
CA ILE A 96 -6.37 -10.93 -24.64
C ILE A 96 -7.63 -11.00 -23.76
N PRO A 97 -8.38 -9.89 -23.64
CA PRO A 97 -9.67 -9.95 -22.97
C PRO A 97 -10.58 -10.91 -23.73
N ASN A 98 -11.33 -11.73 -22.99
CA ASN A 98 -12.35 -12.58 -23.61
C ASN A 98 -13.56 -11.70 -23.95
N ILE A 99 -13.47 -11.02 -25.09
CA ILE A 99 -14.55 -10.20 -25.63
C ILE A 99 -15.35 -11.10 -26.56
N SER A 100 -16.24 -11.90 -25.99
CA SER A 100 -17.36 -12.48 -26.74
C SER A 100 -18.44 -11.40 -26.85
N ILE A 101 -18.44 -10.65 -27.95
CA ILE A 101 -19.61 -9.92 -28.45
C ILE A 101 -20.19 -10.75 -29.59
#